data_AF-A0AAD6XYA3-F1
#
_entry.id   AF-A0AAD6XYA3-F1
#
_cell.length_a   1.000
_cell.length_b   1.000
_cell.length_c   1.000
_cell.angle_alpha   90.00
_cell.angle_beta   90.00
_cell.angle_gamma   90.00
#
_symmetry.space_group_name_H-M   'P 1'
#
loop_
_entity.id
_entity.type
_entity.pdbx_description
1 polymer ?
#
loop_
_entity_poly.entity_id
_entity_poly.type
_entity_poly.pdbx_seq_one_letter_code
_entity_poly.pdbx_strand_id
1 'polypeptide(L)'
;MLSFALKMVWFVLCIIGTVISWVVLVAFGSLLGSRWVPMSFCIALTVLEGMFCLGMIWRMDPFRMPRSFCVAQAILIHVSTYVLTGLSMAFCIATNFHILRPKTWANLEQSLRWRKVYIIPVIVYPSTISVVQIALNLHFDAIQPTDEMHCNASVAVGASCHYIHPSLPLRGPSLPVRRAQAAFSDLRH
;
A
#
# COMPACT_ATOMS: atom_id res chain seq x y z
N MET A 1 13.48 16.76 3.96
CA MET A 1 13.98 16.11 2.74
C MET A 1 14.85 14.93 3.13
N LEU A 2 14.42 13.70 2.81
CA LEU A 2 15.20 12.50 3.06
C LEU A 2 16.43 12.48 2.16
N SER A 3 17.59 12.03 2.66
CA SER A 3 18.80 11.95 1.85
C SER A 3 18.58 11.01 0.65
N PHE A 4 19.11 11.38 -0.52
CA PHE A 4 18.96 10.59 -1.75
C PHE A 4 19.43 9.15 -1.57
N ALA A 5 20.50 8.94 -0.79
CA ALA A 5 21.00 7.62 -0.45
C ALA A 5 19.96 6.75 0.26
N LEU A 6 19.17 7.31 1.19
CA LEU A 6 18.15 6.54 1.90
C LEU A 6 16.99 6.12 0.99
N LYS A 7 16.66 6.94 -0.02
CA LYS A 7 15.67 6.59 -1.05
C LYS A 7 16.14 5.37 -1.86
N MET A 8 17.41 5.36 -2.27
CA MET A 8 18.00 4.26 -3.04
C MET A 8 18.07 2.96 -2.23
N VAL A 9 18.44 3.04 -0.94
CA VAL A 9 18.48 1.86 -0.06
C VAL A 9 17.07 1.29 0.14
N TRP A 10 16.08 2.14 0.39
CA TRP A 10 14.69 1.74 0.52
C TRP A 10 14.19 1.03 -0.75
N PHE A 11 14.51 1.58 -1.92
CA PHE A 11 14.17 1.00 -3.21
C PHE A 11 14.80 -0.38 -3.45
N VAL A 12 16.10 -0.53 -3.19
CA VAL A 12 16.78 -1.84 -3.32
C VAL A 12 16.15 -2.88 -2.38
N LEU A 13 15.78 -2.47 -1.16
CA LEU A 13 15.09 -3.33 -0.21
C LEU A 13 13.71 -3.77 -0.74
N CYS A 14 12.97 -2.88 -1.40
CA CYS A 14 11.69 -3.18 -2.02
C CYS A 14 11.81 -4.15 -3.20
N ILE A 15 12.82 -4.01 -4.07
CA ILE A 15 13.08 -4.96 -5.16
C ILE A 15 13.38 -6.36 -4.62
N ILE A 16 14.29 -6.45 -3.64
CA ILE A 16 14.66 -7.74 -3.05
C ILE A 16 13.44 -8.37 -2.39
N GLY A 17 12.67 -7.60 -1.63
CA GLY A 17 11.41 -8.04 -1.03
C GLY A 17 10.41 -8.56 -2.08
N THR A 18 10.29 -7.87 -3.21
CA THR A 18 9.40 -8.27 -4.31
C THR A 18 9.83 -9.60 -4.93
N VAL A 19 11.12 -9.79 -5.20
CA VAL A 19 11.65 -11.04 -5.76
C VAL A 19 11.45 -12.21 -4.79
N ILE A 20 11.74 -12.01 -3.50
CA ILE A 20 11.53 -13.04 -2.48
C ILE A 20 10.05 -13.39 -2.36
N SER A 21 9.18 -12.38 -2.34
CA SER A 21 7.72 -12.59 -2.26
C SER A 21 7.19 -13.40 -3.44
N TRP A 22 7.73 -13.18 -4.64
CA TRP A 22 7.40 -13.95 -5.84
C TRP A 22 7.66 -15.44 -5.66
N VAL A 23 8.86 -15.80 -5.20
CA VAL A 23 9.25 -17.20 -5.00
C VAL A 23 8.36 -17.87 -3.94
N VAL A 24 8.15 -17.19 -2.82
CA VAL A 24 7.36 -17.73 -1.69
C VAL A 24 5.90 -17.93 -2.08
N LEU A 25 5.28 -16.93 -2.74
CA LEU A 25 3.86 -16.99 -3.11
C LEU A 25 3.59 -17.99 -4.24
N VAL A 26 4.51 -18.16 -5.18
CA VAL A 26 4.39 -19.17 -6.25
C VAL A 26 4.52 -20.59 -5.68
N ALA A 27 5.46 -20.80 -4.76
CA ALA A 27 5.59 -22.08 -4.07
C ALA A 27 4.32 -22.37 -3.25
N PHE A 28 3.84 -21.40 -2.48
CA PHE A 28 2.63 -21.52 -1.68
C PHE A 28 1.38 -21.77 -2.55
N GLY A 29 1.24 -21.07 -3.67
CA GLY A 29 0.14 -21.28 -4.63
C GLY A 29 0.12 -22.68 -5.26
N SER A 30 1.29 -23.31 -5.36
CA SER A 30 1.40 -24.70 -5.85
C SER A 30 0.98 -25.72 -4.78
N LEU A 31 1.15 -25.41 -3.49
CA LEU A 31 0.64 -26.25 -2.39
C LEU A 31 -0.88 -26.16 -2.24
N LEU A 32 -1.47 -25.01 -2.55
CA LEU A 32 -2.90 -24.76 -2.43
C LEU A 32 -3.74 -25.23 -3.63
N GLY A 33 -3.12 -25.69 -4.71
CA GLY A 33 -3.81 -26.06 -5.95
C GLY A 33 -4.45 -24.88 -6.70
N SER A 34 -4.26 -23.63 -6.24
CA SER A 34 -4.84 -22.42 -6.83
C SER A 34 -3.82 -21.30 -6.92
N ARG A 35 -3.30 -21.07 -8.14
CA ARG A 35 -2.26 -20.05 -8.41
C ARG A 35 -2.80 -18.64 -8.65
N TRP A 36 -4.10 -18.47 -8.84
CA TRP A 36 -4.70 -17.18 -9.24
C TRP A 36 -4.50 -16.06 -8.21
N VAL A 37 -4.78 -16.34 -6.93
CA VAL A 37 -4.63 -15.36 -5.84
C VAL A 37 -3.17 -14.92 -5.66
N PRO A 38 -2.20 -15.83 -5.46
CA PRO A 38 -0.80 -15.42 -5.32
C PRO A 38 -0.27 -14.72 -6.57
N MET A 39 -0.67 -15.14 -7.78
CA MET A 39 -0.30 -14.42 -9.01
C MET A 39 -0.86 -13.00 -9.03
N SER A 40 -2.14 -12.80 -8.67
CA SER A 40 -2.73 -11.46 -8.62
C SER A 40 -2.04 -10.55 -7.61
N PHE A 41 -1.63 -11.09 -6.45
CA PHE A 41 -0.90 -10.35 -5.43
C PHE A 41 0.50 -9.96 -5.91
N CYS A 42 1.23 -10.90 -6.50
CA CYS A 42 2.55 -10.67 -7.09
C CYS A 42 2.50 -9.62 -8.20
N ILE A 43 1.48 -9.66 -9.06
CA ILE A 43 1.30 -8.68 -10.15
C ILE A 43 1.02 -7.29 -9.57
N ALA A 44 0.13 -7.18 -8.58
CA ALA A 44 -0.17 -5.88 -7.98
C ALA A 44 1.05 -5.28 -7.26
N LEU A 45 1.88 -6.12 -6.61
CA LEU A 45 3.16 -5.70 -6.04
C LEU A 45 4.15 -5.22 -7.09
N THR A 46 4.30 -5.93 -8.21
CA THR A 46 5.25 -5.52 -9.27
C THR A 46 4.78 -4.26 -9.99
N VAL A 47 3.47 -4.05 -10.14
CA VAL A 47 2.91 -2.79 -10.66
C VAL A 47 3.24 -1.65 -9.70
N LEU A 48 3.00 -1.84 -8.40
CA LEU A 48 3.33 -0.85 -7.38
C LEU A 48 4.82 -0.47 -7.47
N GLU A 49 5.72 -1.44 -7.37
CA GLU A 49 7.16 -1.24 -7.45
C GLU A 49 7.60 -0.61 -8.78
N GLY A 50 7.03 -1.08 -9.89
CA GLY A 50 7.27 -0.53 -11.21
C GLY A 50 6.99 0.96 -11.30
N MET A 51 5.94 1.45 -10.62
CA MET A 51 5.64 2.88 -10.56
C MET A 51 6.66 3.67 -9.71
N PHE A 52 7.23 3.07 -8.68
CA PHE A 52 8.36 3.66 -7.94
C PHE A 52 9.63 3.69 -8.82
N CYS A 53 9.94 2.60 -9.53
CA CYS A 53 11.06 2.52 -10.48
C CYS A 53 10.96 3.62 -11.55
N LEU A 54 9.76 3.79 -12.10
CA LEU A 54 9.49 4.81 -13.11
C LEU A 54 9.71 6.21 -12.53
N GLY A 55 9.29 6.45 -11.29
CA GLY A 55 9.55 7.71 -10.58
C GLY A 55 11.03 8.05 -10.38
N MET A 56 11.90 7.04 -10.31
CA MET A 56 13.35 7.24 -10.17
C MET A 56 14.01 7.81 -11.43
N ILE A 57 13.43 7.63 -12.63
CA ILE A 57 13.95 8.20 -13.88
C ILE A 57 14.06 9.73 -13.77
N TRP A 58 13.14 10.37 -13.04
CA TRP A 58 13.12 11.81 -12.80
C TRP A 58 13.79 12.20 -11.48
N ARG A 59 14.67 11.36 -10.92
CA ARG A 59 15.36 11.57 -9.63
C ARG A 59 14.42 11.84 -8.44
N MET A 60 13.16 11.42 -8.54
CA MET A 60 12.10 11.76 -7.57
C MET A 60 11.97 13.28 -7.33
N ASP A 61 12.24 14.10 -8.35
CA ASP A 61 11.94 15.54 -8.32
C ASP A 61 10.56 15.78 -8.95
N PRO A 62 9.50 16.04 -8.15
CA PRO A 62 8.14 16.21 -8.68
C PRO A 62 8.01 17.44 -9.59
N PHE A 63 8.91 18.42 -9.44
CA PHE A 63 8.96 19.62 -10.29
C PHE A 63 9.50 19.38 -11.70
N ARG A 64 10.19 18.25 -11.94
CA ARG A 64 10.69 17.87 -13.26
C ARG A 64 9.76 16.89 -13.99
N MET A 65 8.75 16.35 -13.31
CA MET A 65 7.79 15.43 -13.90
C MET A 65 6.66 16.18 -14.62
N PRO A 66 6.18 15.66 -15.77
CA PRO A 66 4.95 16.19 -16.36
C PRO A 66 3.75 15.90 -15.45
N ARG A 67 2.84 16.86 -15.33
CA ARG A 67 1.67 16.79 -14.44
C ARG A 67 0.82 15.52 -14.66
N SER A 68 0.66 15.08 -15.90
CA SER A 68 -0.09 13.86 -16.24
C SER A 68 0.55 12.59 -15.68
N PHE A 69 1.88 12.50 -15.67
CA PHE A 69 2.60 11.36 -15.13
C PHE A 69 2.50 11.30 -13.61
N CYS A 70 2.65 12.46 -12.97
CA CYS A 70 2.48 12.67 -11.53
C CYS A 70 1.09 12.20 -11.04
N VAL A 71 0.04 12.59 -11.76
CA VAL A 71 -1.35 12.14 -11.50
C VAL A 71 -1.52 10.63 -11.69
N ALA A 72 -1.04 10.09 -12.82
CA ALA A 72 -1.15 8.67 -13.11
C ALA A 72 -0.39 7.81 -12.08
N GLN A 73 0.80 8.25 -11.66
CA GLN A 73 1.60 7.57 -10.65
C GLN A 73 0.87 7.50 -9.30
N ALA A 74 0.29 8.61 -8.84
CA ALA A 74 -0.47 8.64 -7.60
C ALA A 74 -1.67 7.68 -7.65
N ILE A 75 -2.46 7.75 -8.72
CA ILE A 75 -3.65 6.89 -8.90
C ILE A 75 -3.24 5.41 -8.92
N LEU A 76 -2.20 5.05 -9.67
CA LEU A 76 -1.75 3.66 -9.78
C LEU A 76 -1.20 3.11 -8.47
N ILE A 77 -0.49 3.93 -7.68
CA ILE A 77 -0.04 3.54 -6.34
C ILE A 77 -1.25 3.23 -5.46
N HIS A 78 -2.24 4.13 -5.41
CA HIS A 78 -3.42 3.93 -4.58
C HIS A 78 -4.27 2.74 -5.00
N VAL A 79 -4.55 2.59 -6.30
CA VAL A 79 -5.28 1.44 -6.84
C VAL A 79 -4.56 0.13 -6.47
N SER A 80 -3.24 0.08 -6.65
CA SER A 80 -2.44 -1.09 -6.26
C SER A 80 -2.56 -1.38 -4.76
N THR A 81 -2.49 -0.37 -3.90
CA THR A 81 -2.64 -0.57 -2.45
C THR A 81 -4.02 -1.10 -2.04
N TYR A 82 -5.10 -0.65 -2.69
CA TYR A 82 -6.44 -1.15 -2.43
C TYR A 82 -6.62 -2.60 -2.89
N VAL A 83 -6.05 -2.95 -4.04
CA VAL A 83 -6.03 -4.34 -4.53
C VAL A 83 -5.26 -5.24 -3.56
N LEU A 84 -4.07 -4.83 -3.10
CA LEU A 84 -3.29 -5.56 -2.11
C LEU A 84 -4.07 -5.76 -0.80
N THR A 85 -4.76 -4.72 -0.33
CA THR A 85 -5.56 -4.76 0.90
C THR A 85 -6.76 -5.70 0.76
N GLY A 86 -7.45 -5.67 -0.40
CA GLY A 86 -8.55 -6.60 -0.67
C GLY A 86 -8.08 -8.07 -0.73
N LEU A 87 -6.92 -8.32 -1.36
CA LEU A 87 -6.32 -9.64 -1.44
C LEU A 87 -5.84 -10.16 -0.07
N SER A 88 -5.19 -9.31 0.73
CA SER A 88 -4.74 -9.69 2.08
C SER A 88 -5.95 -9.98 2.98
N MET A 89 -7.00 -9.18 2.90
CA MET A 89 -8.24 -9.43 3.65
C MET A 89 -8.90 -10.74 3.24
N ALA A 90 -8.98 -11.05 1.95
CA ALA A 90 -9.49 -12.33 1.46
C ALA A 90 -8.65 -13.52 2.00
N PHE A 91 -7.34 -13.37 2.04
CA PHE A 91 -6.43 -14.39 2.58
C PHE A 91 -6.62 -14.59 4.09
N CYS A 92 -6.77 -13.51 4.85
CA CYS A 92 -7.08 -13.57 6.28
C CYS A 92 -8.41 -14.27 6.54
N ILE A 93 -9.46 -13.96 5.77
CA ILE A 93 -10.77 -14.62 5.90
C ILE A 93 -10.66 -16.11 5.57
N ALA A 94 -9.97 -16.47 4.49
CA ALA A 94 -9.76 -17.88 4.12
C ALA A 94 -9.01 -18.66 5.22
N THR A 95 -7.96 -18.06 5.79
CA THR A 95 -7.19 -18.65 6.89
C THR A 95 -8.05 -18.83 8.14
N ASN A 96 -8.85 -17.82 8.50
CA ASN A 96 -9.77 -17.90 9.65
C ASN A 96 -10.81 -19.02 9.47
N PHE A 97 -11.40 -19.16 8.28
CA PHE A 97 -12.34 -20.26 8.02
C PHE A 97 -11.68 -21.63 8.11
N HIS A 98 -10.42 -21.75 7.70
CA HIS A 98 -9.68 -23.00 7.84
C HIS A 98 -9.47 -23.37 9.32
N ILE A 99 -9.09 -22.41 10.16
CA ILE A 99 -8.88 -22.62 11.60
C ILE A 99 -10.21 -23.01 12.29
N LEU A 100 -11.31 -22.35 11.93
CA LEU A 100 -12.62 -22.57 12.55
C LEU A 100 -13.32 -23.88 12.13
N ARG A 101 -12.85 -24.59 11.09
CA ARG A 101 -13.45 -25.85 10.59
C ARG A 101 -12.52 -27.05 10.78
N PRO A 102 -12.38 -27.58 12.01
CA PRO A 102 -11.51 -28.71 12.33
C PRO A 102 -11.83 -30.01 11.56
N LYS A 103 -13.08 -30.19 11.12
CA LYS A 103 -13.51 -31.39 10.38
C LYS A 103 -12.94 -31.53 8.95
N THR A 104 -12.36 -30.47 8.38
CA THR A 104 -11.94 -30.44 6.96
C THR A 104 -10.43 -30.58 6.75
N TRP A 105 -9.67 -30.88 7.82
CA TRP A 105 -8.20 -30.90 7.80
C TRP A 105 -7.61 -32.01 6.91
N ALA A 106 -8.40 -33.03 6.56
CA ALA A 106 -7.95 -34.11 5.68
C ALA A 106 -7.82 -33.67 4.21
N ASN A 107 -8.46 -32.57 3.78
CA ASN A 107 -8.44 -32.12 2.38
C ASN A 107 -8.16 -30.62 2.28
N LEU A 108 -6.87 -30.25 2.31
CA LEU A 108 -6.40 -28.86 2.16
C LEU A 108 -6.93 -28.21 0.87
N GLU A 109 -6.96 -28.97 -0.23
CA GLU A 109 -7.49 -28.53 -1.53
C GLU A 109 -8.96 -28.10 -1.46
N GLN A 110 -9.78 -28.74 -0.63
CA GLN A 110 -11.21 -28.50 -0.60
C GLN A 110 -11.59 -27.36 0.36
N SER A 111 -10.78 -27.13 1.40
CA SER A 111 -10.95 -26.04 2.37
C SER A 111 -10.63 -24.68 1.74
N LEU A 112 -9.62 -24.61 0.88
CA LEU A 112 -9.18 -23.39 0.18
C LEU A 112 -9.78 -23.25 -1.23
N ARG A 113 -10.73 -24.11 -1.61
CA ARG A 113 -11.42 -24.01 -2.89
C ARG A 113 -12.15 -22.67 -2.99
N TRP A 114 -11.79 -21.89 -4.00
CA TRP A 114 -12.22 -20.52 -4.18
C TRP A 114 -13.75 -20.42 -4.20
N ARG A 115 -14.33 -19.86 -3.13
CA ARG A 115 -15.78 -19.64 -2.99
C ARG A 115 -16.12 -18.26 -3.53
N LYS A 116 -17.26 -18.13 -4.22
CA LYS A 116 -17.77 -16.86 -4.77
C LYS A 116 -17.82 -15.72 -3.73
N VAL A 117 -17.91 -16.04 -2.44
CA VAL A 117 -17.86 -15.07 -1.33
C VAL A 117 -16.54 -14.27 -1.31
N TYR A 118 -15.41 -14.87 -1.72
CA TYR A 118 -14.12 -14.17 -1.76
C TYR A 118 -14.03 -13.14 -2.91
N ILE A 119 -14.94 -13.18 -3.89
CA ILE A 119 -15.04 -12.15 -4.95
C ILE A 119 -15.34 -10.78 -4.35
N ILE A 120 -16.12 -10.75 -3.27
CA ILE A 120 -16.61 -9.50 -2.67
C ILE A 120 -15.44 -8.63 -2.17
N PRO A 121 -14.56 -9.09 -1.27
CA PRO A 121 -13.42 -8.29 -0.82
C PRO A 121 -12.36 -8.07 -1.92
N VAL A 122 -12.25 -8.97 -2.90
CA VAL A 122 -11.22 -8.88 -3.94
C VAL A 122 -11.60 -7.93 -5.07
N ILE A 123 -12.89 -7.81 -5.41
CA ILE A 123 -13.34 -6.99 -6.55
C ILE A 123 -14.16 -5.80 -6.09
N VAL A 124 -15.14 -6.00 -5.21
CA VAL A 124 -16.09 -4.94 -4.84
C VAL A 124 -15.39 -3.86 -4.01
N TYR A 125 -14.57 -4.26 -3.04
CA TYR A 125 -13.84 -3.31 -2.21
C TYR A 125 -12.86 -2.42 -3.00
N PRO A 126 -11.89 -2.96 -3.78
CA PRO A 126 -10.98 -2.09 -4.51
C PRO A 126 -11.68 -1.29 -5.62
N SER A 127 -12.68 -1.86 -6.31
CA SER A 127 -13.39 -1.12 -7.36
C SER A 127 -14.15 0.09 -6.80
N THR A 128 -14.90 -0.07 -5.71
CA THR A 128 -15.68 1.02 -5.11
C THR A 128 -14.76 2.14 -4.61
N ILE A 129 -13.71 1.80 -3.89
CA ILE A 129 -12.77 2.80 -3.35
C ILE A 129 -11.99 3.47 -4.48
N SER A 130 -11.52 2.73 -5.49
CA SER A 130 -10.83 3.32 -6.64
C SER A 130 -11.72 4.29 -7.40
N VAL A 131 -13.00 3.96 -7.64
CA VAL A 131 -13.93 4.86 -8.31
C VAL A 131 -14.15 6.13 -7.50
N VAL A 132 -14.38 6.01 -6.19
CA VAL A 132 -14.54 7.17 -5.30
C VAL A 132 -13.29 8.04 -5.33
N GLN A 133 -12.10 7.43 -5.25
CA GLN A 133 -10.85 8.17 -5.25
C GLN A 133 -10.60 8.89 -6.59
N ILE A 134 -10.84 8.23 -7.72
CA ILE A 134 -10.69 8.84 -9.04
C ILE A 134 -11.68 10.00 -9.20
N ALA A 135 -12.94 9.82 -8.77
CA ALA A 135 -13.95 10.86 -8.81
C ALA A 135 -13.57 12.07 -7.96
N LEU A 136 -13.06 11.86 -6.74
CA LEU A 136 -12.58 12.93 -5.87
C LEU A 136 -11.36 13.64 -6.48
N ASN A 137 -10.39 12.89 -7.01
CA ASN A 137 -9.20 13.47 -7.64
C ASN A 137 -9.54 14.33 -8.86
N LEU A 138 -10.50 13.90 -9.69
CA LEU A 138 -10.96 14.67 -10.84
C LEU A 138 -11.77 15.90 -10.42
N HIS A 139 -12.57 15.79 -9.35
CA HIS A 139 -13.44 16.89 -8.91
C HIS A 139 -12.67 18.03 -8.24
N PHE A 140 -11.66 17.70 -7.43
CA PHE A 140 -10.93 18.69 -6.64
C PHE A 140 -9.67 19.24 -7.32
N ASP A 141 -9.27 18.71 -8.48
CA ASP A 141 -8.01 19.02 -9.20
C ASP A 141 -6.80 19.14 -8.25
N ALA A 142 -6.80 18.32 -7.19
CA ALA A 142 -5.98 18.51 -5.99
C ALA A 142 -4.56 17.92 -6.11
N ILE A 143 -4.20 17.40 -7.28
CA ILE A 143 -2.88 16.77 -7.45
C ILE A 143 -1.87 17.88 -7.77
N GLN A 144 -1.34 18.44 -6.70
CA GLN A 144 -0.21 19.38 -6.73
C GLN A 144 1.08 18.66 -6.32
N PRO A 145 2.23 19.06 -6.90
CA PRO A 145 3.52 18.50 -6.53
C PRO A 145 3.83 18.83 -5.05
N THR A 146 3.92 17.79 -4.22
CA THR A 146 4.37 17.85 -2.82
C THR A 146 5.86 17.55 -2.71
N ASP A 147 6.52 18.06 -1.67
CA ASP A 147 7.94 17.77 -1.34
C ASP A 147 8.24 16.30 -0.95
N GLU A 148 7.28 15.39 -1.15
CA GLU A 148 7.40 13.96 -0.87
C GLU A 148 7.82 13.17 -2.12
N MET A 149 8.20 11.90 -1.93
CA MET A 149 8.73 11.04 -3.00
C MET A 149 7.70 10.68 -4.09
N HIS A 150 6.44 11.02 -3.88
CA HIS A 150 5.35 10.87 -4.82
C HIS A 150 4.55 12.15 -4.87
N CYS A 151 3.86 12.32 -6.00
CA CYS A 151 2.79 13.28 -6.08
C CYS A 151 1.65 12.85 -5.17
N ASN A 152 1.31 13.70 -4.21
CA ASN A 152 0.19 13.51 -3.33
C ASN A 152 -0.77 14.69 -3.48
N ALA A 153 -2.04 14.50 -3.14
CA ALA A 153 -2.99 15.61 -3.14
C ALA A 153 -2.67 16.55 -1.95
N SER A 154 -1.75 17.50 -2.14
CA SER A 154 -1.62 18.60 -1.20
C SER A 154 -2.82 19.53 -1.34
N VAL A 155 -3.40 19.83 -0.18
CA VAL A 155 -4.50 20.77 0.03
C VAL A 155 -5.89 20.18 -0.24
N ALA A 156 -6.61 19.91 0.87
CA ALA A 156 -8.06 19.78 0.99
C ALA A 156 -8.76 18.40 0.97
N VAL A 157 -8.06 17.25 1.01
CA VAL A 157 -8.71 15.96 1.40
C VAL A 157 -8.28 15.47 2.79
N GLY A 158 -7.11 15.91 3.28
CA GLY A 158 -6.62 15.60 4.63
C GLY A 158 -7.45 16.23 5.76
N ALA A 159 -8.22 17.28 5.49
CA ALA A 159 -9.10 17.89 6.50
C ALA A 159 -10.43 17.14 6.69
N SER A 160 -10.90 16.42 5.67
CA SER A 160 -12.16 15.66 5.73
C SER A 160 -11.96 14.19 6.07
N CYS A 161 -10.82 13.58 5.71
CA CYS A 161 -10.53 12.17 6.08
C CYS A 161 -9.95 11.98 7.48
N HIS A 162 -9.51 13.05 8.17
CA HIS A 162 -9.12 12.95 9.58
C HIS A 162 -10.32 12.75 10.54
N TYR A 163 -11.54 12.71 10.02
CA TYR A 163 -12.78 12.50 10.79
C TYR A 163 -13.34 11.07 10.71
N ILE A 164 -12.77 10.15 9.91
CA ILE A 164 -13.28 8.76 9.75
C ILE A 164 -12.35 7.73 10.41
N HIS A 165 -11.52 8.15 11.35
CA HIS A 165 -10.87 7.24 12.30
C HIS A 165 -11.25 7.67 13.72
N PRO A 166 -12.12 6.93 14.44
CA PRO A 166 -12.41 7.24 15.83
C PRO A 166 -11.25 6.71 16.68
N SER A 167 -10.18 7.48 16.74
CA SER A 167 -9.14 7.30 17.76
C SER A 167 -8.83 8.66 18.37
N LEU A 168 -9.54 8.89 19.48
CA LEU A 168 -9.27 9.74 20.65
C LEU A 168 -8.65 11.14 20.44
N PRO A 169 -9.22 12.19 21.07
CA PRO A 169 -8.73 13.55 20.97
C PRO A 169 -7.55 13.77 21.93
N LEU A 170 -6.40 14.18 21.40
CA LEU A 170 -5.44 14.96 22.18
C LEU A 170 -5.21 16.30 21.47
N ARG A 171 -6.06 17.24 21.87
CA ARG A 171 -5.96 18.67 21.65
C ARG A 171 -4.81 19.19 22.50
N GLY A 172 -3.75 19.72 21.89
CA GLY A 172 -2.69 20.44 22.58
C GLY A 172 -1.81 21.23 21.60
N PRO A 173 -1.43 22.48 21.92
CA PRO A 173 -1.11 23.50 20.93
C PRO A 173 0.36 23.49 20.50
N SER A 174 0.57 24.03 19.31
CA SER A 174 1.84 24.47 18.72
C SER A 174 2.85 25.04 19.73
N LEU A 175 4.06 24.47 19.80
CA LEU A 175 5.31 25.11 20.23
C LEU A 175 6.53 24.28 19.71
N PRO A 176 7.69 24.92 19.47
CA PRO A 176 8.70 24.46 18.53
C PRO A 176 9.61 23.36 19.10
N VAL A 177 9.72 22.24 18.38
CA VAL A 177 10.67 21.15 18.63
C VAL A 177 12.07 21.59 18.21
N ARG A 178 12.70 22.42 19.04
CA ARG A 178 14.13 22.81 18.91
C ARG A 178 14.93 22.59 20.20
N ARG A 179 14.44 21.78 21.14
CA ARG A 179 15.12 21.53 22.44
C ARG A 179 15.25 20.08 22.91
N ALA A 180 14.83 19.08 22.14
CA ALA A 180 14.91 17.67 22.56
C ALA A 180 16.20 16.94 22.11
N GLN A 181 17.21 17.66 21.64
CA GLN A 181 18.51 17.08 21.24
C GLN A 181 19.65 17.36 22.24
N ALA A 182 19.39 18.10 23.33
CA ALA A 182 20.42 18.49 24.30
C ALA A 182 20.41 17.67 25.62
N ALA A 183 19.57 16.63 25.74
CA ALA A 183 19.42 15.86 26.99
C ALA A 183 19.84 14.38 26.89
N PHE A 184 20.45 13.95 25.77
CA PHE A 184 20.87 12.55 25.57
C PHE A 184 22.40 12.35 25.51
N SER A 185 23.17 13.40 25.79
CA SER A 185 24.65 13.35 25.86
C SER A 185 25.22 13.26 27.28
N ASP A 186 24.37 13.14 28.31
CA ASP A 186 24.79 13.21 29.73
C ASP A 186 24.34 11.97 30.54
N LEU A 187 24.34 10.80 29.90
CA LEU A 187 24.06 9.50 30.54
C LEU A 187 24.99 8.39 30.02
N ARG A 188 26.18 8.78 29.55
CA ARG A 188 27.25 7.85 29.22
C ARG A 188 28.58 8.35 29.80
N HIS A 189 28.64 8.37 31.13
CA HIS A 189 29.87 8.22 31.92
C HIS A 189 29.53 7.50 33.22
#